data_AF-A0A075SEX4-F1
#
_entry.id   AF-A0A075SEX4-F1
#
_cell.length_a   1.000
_cell.length_b   1.000
_cell.length_c   1.000
_cell.angle_alpha   90.00
_cell.angle_beta   90.00
_cell.angle_gamma   90.00
#
_symmetry.space_group_name_H-M   'P 1'
#
loop_
_entity.id
_entity.type
_entity.pdbx_description
1 polymer ?
#
loop_
_entity_poly.entity_id
_entity_poly.type
_entity_poly.pdbx_seq_one_letter_code
_entity_poly.pdbx_strand_id
1 'polypeptide(L)'
;MSKYKKVYQDIKKKIEEQVWSTGQALPTENELMEVYSYSKDTIRKALSLLEMDGYIQKKQGKSSIVIEHGLMKDQYLSEIKTAGELNKRSQHQIQTQLTSLYIIQGQEDLMSTFEVDDKVDFYRVSRVRTIDGERLEYDISYFDRRVVPYLSKEIAESSIYRYLEEELHLTISHSRREISFRFANEEEKQLMDLGDYDMVVVVTSITYLSNGQAFQYGTISYRPDKVSFVSMAKR
;
A
#
# COMPACT_ATOMS: atom_id res chain seq x y z
N MET A 1 -15.72 4.16 9.28
CA MET A 1 -14.34 4.69 9.41
C MET A 1 -14.11 5.26 10.81
N SER A 2 -13.05 4.85 11.52
CA SER A 2 -12.78 5.32 12.89
C SER A 2 -12.37 6.81 12.92
N LYS A 3 -12.61 7.48 14.06
CA LYS A 3 -12.33 8.92 14.22
C LYS A 3 -10.87 9.28 13.94
N TYR A 4 -9.91 8.47 14.40
CA TYR A 4 -8.48 8.73 14.18
C TYR A 4 -8.08 8.56 12.71
N LYS A 5 -8.70 7.62 11.96
CA LYS A 5 -8.45 7.44 10.52
C LYS A 5 -8.92 8.67 9.73
N LYS A 6 -10.06 9.29 10.13
CA LYS A 6 -10.54 10.54 9.51
C LYS A 6 -9.54 11.69 9.70
N VAL A 7 -9.02 11.88 10.92
CA VAL A 7 -8.01 12.90 11.21
C VAL A 7 -6.73 12.65 10.42
N TYR A 8 -6.26 11.40 10.42
CA TYR A 8 -5.09 10.99 9.65
C TYR A 8 -5.26 11.34 8.16
N GLN A 9 -6.37 10.92 7.53
CA GLN A 9 -6.62 11.15 6.11
C GLN A 9 -6.73 12.64 5.77
N ASP A 10 -7.42 13.42 6.61
CA ASP A 10 -7.57 14.86 6.38
C ASP A 10 -6.24 15.60 6.49
N ILE A 11 -5.45 15.31 7.54
CA ILE A 11 -4.13 15.94 7.72
C ILE A 11 -3.17 15.53 6.61
N LYS A 12 -3.13 14.24 6.27
CA LYS A 12 -2.35 13.71 5.16
C LYS A 12 -2.69 14.41 3.85
N LYS A 13 -3.99 14.53 3.54
CA LYS A 13 -4.46 15.24 2.35
C LYS A 13 -3.98 16.70 2.32
N LYS A 14 -4.06 17.42 3.43
CA LYS A 14 -3.57 18.80 3.55
C LYS A 14 -2.06 18.93 3.32
N ILE A 15 -1.27 17.97 3.79
CA ILE A 15 0.19 17.94 3.53
C ILE A 15 0.45 17.67 2.04
N GLU A 16 -0.26 16.71 1.46
CA GLU A 16 -0.09 16.33 0.05
C GLU A 16 -0.54 17.42 -0.92
N GLU A 17 -1.59 18.15 -0.59
CA GLU A 17 -2.08 19.32 -1.33
C GLU A 17 -1.26 20.60 -1.05
N GLN A 18 -0.16 20.50 -0.30
CA GLN A 18 0.70 21.61 0.09
C GLN A 18 -0.01 22.73 0.89
N VAL A 19 -1.19 22.45 1.45
CA VAL A 19 -1.87 23.33 2.43
C VAL A 19 -1.01 23.48 3.68
N TRP A 20 -0.29 22.41 4.05
CA TRP A 20 0.80 22.45 5.01
C TRP A 20 2.11 22.11 4.32
N SER A 21 2.98 23.10 4.17
CA SER A 21 4.23 22.96 3.43
C SER A 21 5.29 22.23 4.24
N THR A 22 6.25 21.61 3.56
CA THR A 22 7.45 21.03 4.18
C THR A 22 8.15 22.03 5.09
N GLY A 23 8.54 21.59 6.28
CA GLY A 23 9.17 22.43 7.32
C GLY A 23 8.18 23.24 8.16
N GLN A 24 6.89 23.28 7.81
CA GLN A 24 5.85 23.94 8.61
C GLN A 24 5.52 23.14 9.87
N ALA A 25 5.31 23.85 10.98
CA ALA A 25 4.76 23.25 12.19
C ALA A 25 3.24 23.04 12.04
N LEU A 26 2.77 21.83 12.36
CA LEU A 26 1.35 21.54 12.52
C LEU A 26 0.76 22.26 13.74
N PRO A 27 -0.58 22.45 13.78
CA PRO A 27 -1.25 22.83 15.01
C PRO A 27 -0.94 21.83 16.15
N THR A 28 -0.94 22.33 17.37
CA THR A 28 -0.72 21.55 18.59
C THR A 28 -1.80 20.49 18.79
N GLU A 29 -1.54 19.47 19.63
CA GLU A 29 -2.55 18.45 19.95
C GLU A 29 -3.87 19.07 20.44
N ASN A 30 -3.80 20.15 21.24
CA ASN A 30 -4.97 20.82 21.78
C ASN A 30 -5.75 21.57 20.69
N GLU A 31 -5.06 22.30 19.80
CA GLU A 31 -5.70 22.99 18.66
C GLU A 31 -6.37 21.97 17.72
N LEU A 32 -5.72 20.82 17.46
CA LEU A 32 -6.32 19.75 16.66
C LEU A 32 -7.53 19.13 17.36
N MET A 33 -7.50 18.99 18.70
CA MET A 33 -8.68 18.53 19.45
C MET A 33 -9.87 19.46 19.27
N GLU A 34 -9.64 20.77 19.27
CA GLU A 34 -10.69 21.78 19.04
C GLU A 34 -11.21 21.70 17.60
N VAL A 35 -10.31 21.69 16.60
CA VAL A 35 -10.66 21.65 15.17
C VAL A 35 -11.49 20.40 14.82
N TYR A 36 -11.09 19.23 15.31
CA TYR A 36 -11.77 17.97 14.98
C TYR A 36 -12.84 17.56 16.00
N SER A 37 -12.94 18.27 17.13
CA SER A 37 -13.83 17.93 18.25
C SER A 37 -13.68 16.47 18.72
N TYR A 38 -12.44 15.97 18.74
CA TYR A 38 -12.10 14.58 19.11
C TYR A 38 -11.19 14.51 20.34
N SER A 39 -11.15 13.33 20.97
CA SER A 39 -10.31 13.12 22.16
C SER A 39 -8.82 13.21 21.84
N LYS A 40 -8.02 13.56 22.85
CA LYS A 40 -6.57 13.62 22.77
C LYS A 40 -5.94 12.34 22.23
N ASP A 41 -6.43 11.18 22.67
CA ASP A 41 -5.94 9.87 22.22
C ASP A 41 -6.24 9.63 20.73
N THR A 42 -7.38 10.13 20.24
CA THR A 42 -7.72 10.06 18.82
C THR A 42 -6.74 10.88 17.98
N ILE A 43 -6.45 12.11 18.41
CA ILE A 43 -5.49 13.00 17.74
C ILE A 43 -4.08 12.40 17.78
N ARG A 44 -3.63 11.95 18.96
CA ARG A 44 -2.32 11.29 19.13
C ARG A 44 -2.17 10.07 18.24
N LYS A 45 -3.20 9.22 18.15
CA LYS A 45 -3.18 8.04 17.29
C LYS A 45 -3.05 8.43 15.83
N ALA A 46 -3.78 9.45 15.37
CA ALA A 46 -3.65 9.96 14.00
C ALA A 46 -2.26 10.55 13.72
N LEU A 47 -1.73 11.38 14.61
CA LEU A 47 -0.39 11.97 14.50
C LEU A 47 0.72 10.91 14.54
N SER A 48 0.57 9.86 15.34
CA SER A 48 1.52 8.74 15.36
C SER A 48 1.52 7.96 14.05
N LEU A 49 0.36 7.80 13.39
CA LEU A 49 0.31 7.18 12.06
C LEU A 49 0.95 8.07 11.00
N LEU A 50 0.67 9.38 11.01
CA LEU A 50 1.33 10.34 10.11
C LEU A 50 2.85 10.35 10.29
N GLU A 51 3.31 10.23 11.54
CA GLU A 51 4.73 10.17 11.86
C GLU A 51 5.36 8.85 11.41
N MET A 52 4.66 7.72 11.59
CA MET A 52 5.11 6.41 11.13
C MET A 52 5.19 6.35 9.60
N ASP A 53 4.22 6.97 8.92
CA ASP A 53 4.15 7.08 7.46
C ASP A 53 5.03 8.22 6.93
N GLY A 54 5.79 8.88 7.80
CA GLY A 54 6.80 9.85 7.41
C GLY A 54 6.29 11.17 6.81
N TYR A 55 5.06 11.54 7.12
CA TYR A 55 4.52 12.88 6.79
C TYR A 55 4.98 13.94 7.78
N ILE A 56 5.22 13.56 9.04
CA ILE A 56 5.57 14.51 10.10
C ILE A 56 6.65 13.96 11.01
N GLN A 57 7.40 14.86 11.64
CA GLN A 57 8.33 14.56 12.72
C GLN A 57 7.82 15.21 14.01
N LYS A 58 7.62 14.44 15.09
CA LYS A 58 7.32 15.03 16.40
C LYS A 58 8.57 15.65 17.01
N LYS A 59 8.43 16.83 17.59
CA LYS A 59 9.40 17.40 18.53
C LYS A 59 8.84 17.30 19.94
N GLN A 60 9.59 16.71 20.86
CA GLN A 60 9.17 16.57 22.25
C GLN A 60 8.85 17.95 22.86
N GLY A 61 7.62 18.11 23.38
CA GLY A 61 7.14 19.37 23.97
C GLY A 61 6.82 20.49 22.96
N LYS A 62 6.82 20.23 21.65
CA LYS A 62 6.50 21.21 20.59
C LYS A 62 5.57 20.61 19.53
N SER A 63 5.04 21.45 18.67
CA SER A 63 4.29 21.05 17.48
C SER A 63 5.11 20.12 16.57
N SER A 64 4.44 19.14 15.97
CA SER A 64 5.02 18.31 14.92
C SER A 64 5.37 19.15 13.70
N ILE A 65 6.40 18.77 12.96
CA ILE A 65 6.84 19.48 11.74
C ILE A 65 6.58 18.59 10.53
N VAL A 66 6.02 19.14 9.46
CA VAL A 66 5.89 18.46 8.17
C VAL A 66 7.28 18.23 7.58
N ILE A 67 7.57 17.00 7.16
CA ILE A 67 8.87 16.64 6.58
C ILE A 67 8.73 16.37 5.09
N GLU A 68 9.84 16.43 4.36
CA GLU A 68 9.84 16.27 2.91
C GLU A 68 9.39 14.85 2.56
N HIS A 69 8.24 14.75 1.91
CA HIS A 69 7.69 13.51 1.41
C HIS A 69 8.05 13.40 -0.07
N GLY A 70 9.03 12.54 -0.40
CA GLY A 70 9.52 12.34 -1.76
C GLY A 70 8.41 11.84 -2.70
N LEU A 71 7.88 12.72 -3.54
CA LEU A 71 6.69 12.46 -4.36
C LEU A 71 6.89 11.43 -5.49
N MET A 72 8.13 11.06 -5.85
CA MET A 72 8.40 10.17 -7.02
C MET A 72 9.59 9.22 -6.83
N LYS A 73 10.00 8.91 -5.61
CA LYS A 73 11.02 7.88 -5.35
C LYS A 73 10.62 6.92 -4.23
N ASP A 74 10.00 7.43 -3.19
CA ASP A 74 9.86 6.69 -1.95
C ASP A 74 8.51 5.98 -1.87
N GLN A 75 8.52 4.65 -2.02
CA GLN A 75 7.42 3.82 -1.53
C GLN A 75 7.60 3.65 -0.02
N TYR A 76 6.72 4.29 0.76
CA TYR A 76 6.67 4.09 2.20
C TYR A 76 6.19 2.67 2.50
N LEU A 77 6.97 1.96 3.33
CA LEU A 77 6.65 0.57 3.67
C LEU A 77 5.31 0.39 4.39
N SER A 78 4.81 1.45 5.02
CA SER A 78 3.54 1.45 5.74
C SER A 78 2.30 1.71 4.85
N GLU A 79 2.48 2.14 3.60
CA GLU A 79 1.38 2.57 2.76
C GLU A 79 0.97 1.53 1.72
N ILE A 80 -0.34 1.30 1.61
CA ILE A 80 -0.96 0.59 0.50
C ILE A 80 -1.51 1.66 -0.43
N LYS A 81 -0.91 1.84 -1.61
CA LYS A 81 -1.37 2.80 -2.62
C LYS A 81 -1.80 2.08 -3.90
N THR A 82 -2.89 2.54 -4.47
CA THR A 82 -3.43 2.05 -5.75
C THR A 82 -2.89 2.89 -6.91
N ALA A 83 -2.86 2.32 -8.13
CA ALA A 83 -2.39 3.05 -9.32
C ALA A 83 -3.17 4.35 -9.57
N GLY A 84 -4.48 4.37 -9.27
CA GLY A 84 -5.30 5.58 -9.36
C GLY A 84 -4.93 6.67 -8.35
N GLU A 85 -4.49 6.31 -7.15
CA GLU A 85 -4.02 7.27 -6.14
C GLU A 85 -2.63 7.82 -6.50
N LEU A 86 -1.78 7.00 -7.13
CA LEU A 86 -0.47 7.43 -7.62
C LEU A 86 -0.64 8.43 -8.78
N ASN A 87 -1.50 8.14 -9.77
CA ASN A 87 -1.75 9.02 -10.93
C ASN A 87 -2.30 10.40 -10.59
N LYS A 88 -3.15 10.52 -9.56
CA LYS A 88 -3.70 11.83 -9.16
C LYS A 88 -2.64 12.79 -8.60
N ARG A 89 -1.45 12.26 -8.28
CA ARG A 89 -0.38 12.98 -7.57
C ARG A 89 0.95 12.98 -8.32
N SER A 90 1.13 12.10 -9.31
CA SER A 90 2.34 12.05 -10.13
C SER A 90 2.21 12.89 -11.40
N GLN A 91 3.33 13.48 -11.85
CA GLN A 91 3.49 13.95 -13.23
C GLN A 91 3.61 12.79 -14.24
N HIS A 92 3.67 11.55 -13.73
CA HIS A 92 3.91 10.34 -14.50
C HIS A 92 2.59 9.67 -14.88
N GLN A 93 2.56 9.05 -16.06
CA GLN A 93 1.42 8.29 -16.56
C GLN A 93 1.55 6.83 -16.13
N ILE A 94 0.76 6.44 -15.13
CA ILE A 94 0.73 5.09 -14.60
C ILE A 94 -0.45 4.33 -15.22
N GLN A 95 -0.19 3.17 -15.80
CA GLN A 95 -1.20 2.28 -16.33
C GLN A 95 -1.05 0.91 -15.68
N THR A 96 -2.17 0.29 -15.33
CA THR A 96 -2.19 -1.09 -14.83
C THR A 96 -2.87 -1.97 -15.85
N GLN A 97 -2.22 -3.05 -16.23
CA GLN A 97 -2.74 -4.04 -17.16
C GLN A 97 -2.89 -5.37 -16.44
N LEU A 98 -4.06 -5.99 -16.54
CA LEU A 98 -4.27 -7.34 -16.06
C LEU A 98 -3.65 -8.34 -17.03
N THR A 99 -2.71 -9.15 -16.55
CA THR A 99 -2.08 -10.22 -17.34
C THR A 99 -2.81 -11.54 -17.18
N SER A 100 -3.24 -11.86 -15.96
CA SER A 100 -4.04 -13.07 -15.71
C SER A 100 -4.95 -12.93 -14.50
N LEU A 101 -6.10 -13.61 -14.55
CA LEU A 101 -7.05 -13.75 -13.46
C LEU A 101 -7.68 -15.14 -13.53
N TYR A 102 -7.40 -15.98 -12.54
CA TYR A 102 -7.96 -17.33 -12.45
C TYR A 102 -8.03 -17.83 -11.01
N ILE A 103 -8.74 -18.94 -10.81
CA ILE A 103 -8.91 -19.58 -9.50
C ILE A 103 -7.89 -20.70 -9.35
N ILE A 104 -7.30 -20.82 -8.17
CA ILE A 104 -6.40 -21.91 -7.80
C ILE A 104 -6.79 -22.52 -6.45
N GLN A 105 -6.32 -23.74 -6.20
CA GLN A 105 -6.55 -24.54 -5.00
C GLN A 105 -5.28 -25.32 -4.65
N GLY A 106 -5.16 -25.79 -3.40
CA GLY A 106 -4.16 -26.79 -2.99
C GLY A 106 -2.69 -26.38 -3.11
N GLN A 107 -2.38 -25.07 -3.11
CA GLN A 107 -0.99 -24.61 -3.06
C GLN A 107 -0.49 -24.58 -1.61
N GLU A 108 0.54 -25.37 -1.30
CA GLU A 108 1.07 -25.53 0.07
C GLU A 108 1.42 -24.20 0.74
N ASP A 109 2.10 -23.29 0.02
CA ASP A 109 2.48 -21.98 0.56
C ASP A 109 1.27 -21.12 0.94
N LEU A 110 0.20 -21.17 0.14
CA LEU A 110 -1.05 -20.44 0.45
C LEU A 110 -1.78 -21.11 1.61
N MET A 111 -1.87 -22.44 1.60
CA MET A 111 -2.50 -23.19 2.70
C MET A 111 -1.83 -22.89 4.04
N SER A 112 -0.48 -22.87 4.06
CA SER A 112 0.29 -22.49 5.25
C SER A 112 0.12 -21.02 5.62
N THR A 113 0.14 -20.10 4.64
CA THR A 113 0.03 -18.65 4.89
C THR A 113 -1.33 -18.25 5.44
N PHE A 114 -2.40 -18.87 4.95
CA PHE A 114 -3.79 -18.56 5.31
C PHE A 114 -4.36 -19.48 6.39
N GLU A 115 -3.60 -20.48 6.83
CA GLU A 115 -4.00 -21.51 7.79
C GLU A 115 -5.28 -22.24 7.35
N VAL A 116 -5.26 -22.79 6.12
CA VAL A 116 -6.41 -23.46 5.49
C VAL A 116 -6.06 -24.83 4.93
N ASP A 117 -7.11 -25.62 4.62
CA ASP A 117 -6.99 -26.88 3.91
C ASP A 117 -7.00 -26.70 2.38
N ASP A 118 -6.86 -27.81 1.66
CA ASP A 118 -6.77 -27.88 0.20
C ASP A 118 -8.09 -27.59 -0.53
N LYS A 119 -9.20 -27.46 0.21
CA LYS A 119 -10.53 -27.16 -0.35
C LYS A 119 -10.80 -25.67 -0.48
N VAL A 120 -9.90 -24.82 0.03
CA VAL A 120 -10.03 -23.37 -0.06
C VAL A 120 -9.42 -22.86 -1.35
N ASP A 121 -10.22 -22.06 -2.05
CA ASP A 121 -9.86 -21.46 -3.33
C ASP A 121 -9.34 -20.05 -3.16
N PHE A 122 -8.43 -19.67 -4.03
CA PHE A 122 -7.88 -18.33 -4.13
C PHE A 122 -8.06 -17.77 -5.54
N TYR A 123 -8.39 -16.49 -5.64
CA TYR A 123 -8.15 -15.76 -6.89
C TYR A 123 -6.65 -15.48 -6.99
N ARG A 124 -5.99 -15.93 -8.07
CA ARG A 124 -4.67 -15.44 -8.48
C ARG A 124 -4.84 -14.36 -9.53
N VAL A 125 -4.27 -13.20 -9.25
CA VAL A 125 -4.32 -12.01 -10.10
C VAL A 125 -2.89 -11.59 -10.41
N SER A 126 -2.54 -11.55 -11.69
CA SER A 126 -1.25 -11.02 -12.13
C SER A 126 -1.45 -9.73 -12.91
N ARG A 127 -0.68 -8.68 -12.59
CA ARG A 127 -0.79 -7.36 -13.22
C ARG A 127 0.59 -6.80 -13.52
N VAL A 128 0.71 -6.10 -14.64
CA VAL A 128 1.89 -5.30 -14.98
C VAL A 128 1.53 -3.83 -14.80
N ARG A 129 2.43 -3.07 -14.18
CA ARG A 129 2.34 -1.62 -14.12
C ARG A 129 3.32 -0.98 -15.06
N THR A 130 2.78 -0.16 -15.95
CA THR A 130 3.54 0.70 -16.85
C THR A 130 3.60 2.10 -16.26
N ILE A 131 4.78 2.70 -16.22
CA ILE A 131 5.01 4.07 -15.77
C ILE A 131 5.79 4.77 -16.88
N ASP A 132 5.23 5.85 -17.43
CA ASP A 132 5.81 6.62 -18.54
C ASP A 132 6.23 5.76 -19.75
N GLY A 133 5.44 4.72 -20.02
CA GLY A 133 5.66 3.80 -21.14
C GLY A 133 6.57 2.61 -20.85
N GLU A 134 7.22 2.55 -19.68
CA GLU A 134 8.04 1.39 -19.27
C GLU A 134 7.28 0.46 -18.32
N ARG A 135 7.34 -0.86 -18.52
CA ARG A 135 6.77 -1.90 -17.65
C ARG A 135 7.69 -2.14 -16.45
N LEU A 136 7.44 -1.44 -15.35
CA LEU A 136 8.38 -1.35 -14.22
C LEU A 136 8.00 -2.21 -13.00
N GLU A 137 6.75 -2.64 -12.91
CA GLU A 137 6.29 -3.48 -11.80
C GLU A 137 5.50 -4.68 -12.30
N TYR A 138 5.70 -5.83 -11.67
CA TYR A 138 4.90 -7.03 -11.86
C TYR A 138 4.34 -7.50 -10.52
N ASP A 139 3.02 -7.50 -10.38
CA ASP A 139 2.27 -7.84 -9.17
C ASP A 139 1.57 -9.18 -9.36
N ILE A 140 1.77 -10.11 -8.43
CA ILE A 140 0.98 -11.32 -8.28
C ILE A 140 0.31 -11.27 -6.91
N SER A 141 -1.02 -11.25 -6.91
CA SER A 141 -1.82 -11.22 -5.69
C SER A 141 -2.78 -12.40 -5.63
N TYR A 142 -2.90 -12.98 -4.44
CA TYR A 142 -3.77 -14.09 -4.09
C TYR A 142 -4.82 -13.61 -3.09
N PHE A 143 -6.11 -13.78 -3.40
CA PHE A 143 -7.21 -13.38 -2.52
C PHE A 143 -8.03 -14.59 -2.09
N ASP A 144 -8.25 -14.74 -0.78
CA ASP A 144 -9.09 -15.79 -0.20
C ASP A 144 -10.55 -15.62 -0.65
N ARG A 145 -11.09 -16.61 -1.38
CA ARG A 145 -12.45 -16.53 -1.94
C ARG A 145 -13.56 -16.61 -0.90
N ARG A 146 -13.25 -16.99 0.35
CA ARG A 146 -14.21 -16.92 1.46
C ARG A 146 -14.43 -15.47 1.91
N VAL A 147 -13.44 -14.60 1.67
CA VAL A 147 -13.48 -13.17 2.02
C VAL A 147 -13.82 -12.32 0.80
N VAL A 148 -13.24 -12.65 -0.36
CA VAL A 148 -13.45 -11.97 -1.64
C VAL A 148 -14.23 -12.92 -2.56
N PRO A 149 -15.57 -12.99 -2.45
CA PRO A 149 -16.35 -14.00 -3.15
C PRO A 149 -16.41 -13.82 -4.66
N TYR A 150 -16.19 -12.59 -5.13
CA TYR A 150 -16.23 -12.21 -6.53
C TYR A 150 -15.08 -11.29 -6.88
N LEU A 151 -14.40 -11.57 -7.99
CA LEU A 151 -13.40 -10.70 -8.56
C LEU A 151 -13.46 -10.80 -10.07
N SER A 152 -13.91 -9.74 -10.72
CA SER A 152 -14.02 -9.67 -12.18
C SER A 152 -12.77 -9.09 -12.82
N LYS A 153 -12.67 -9.23 -14.14
CA LYS A 153 -11.62 -8.58 -14.93
C LYS A 153 -11.64 -7.06 -14.74
N GLU A 154 -12.83 -6.45 -14.79
CA GLU A 154 -13.02 -5.00 -14.64
C GLU A 154 -12.57 -4.51 -13.25
N ILE A 155 -12.86 -5.29 -12.20
CA ILE A 155 -12.38 -4.99 -10.84
C ILE A 155 -10.85 -5.11 -10.78
N ALA A 156 -10.29 -6.18 -11.36
CA ALA A 156 -8.86 -6.46 -11.32
C ALA A 156 -8.02 -5.46 -12.14
N GLU A 157 -8.56 -4.95 -13.25
CA GLU A 157 -7.97 -3.88 -14.07
C GLU A 157 -8.09 -2.49 -13.44
N SER A 158 -9.04 -2.32 -12.52
CA SER A 158 -9.23 -1.07 -11.78
C SER A 158 -8.58 -1.12 -10.39
N SER A 159 -9.21 -0.50 -9.39
CA SER A 159 -8.69 -0.45 -8.02
C SER A 159 -9.30 -1.56 -7.18
N ILE A 160 -8.61 -2.69 -7.07
CA ILE A 160 -9.05 -3.82 -6.23
C ILE A 160 -9.30 -3.34 -4.79
N TYR A 161 -8.40 -2.55 -4.19
CA TYR A 161 -8.60 -2.06 -2.82
C TYR A 161 -9.85 -1.18 -2.66
N ARG A 162 -10.18 -0.37 -3.68
CA ARG A 162 -11.42 0.39 -3.66
C ARG A 162 -12.63 -0.54 -3.62
N TYR A 163 -12.66 -1.58 -4.45
CA TYR A 163 -13.70 -2.60 -4.42
C TYR A 163 -13.79 -3.29 -3.03
N LEU A 164 -12.64 -3.68 -2.47
CA LEU A 164 -12.59 -4.34 -1.16
C LEU A 164 -13.16 -3.46 -0.04
N GLU A 165 -12.84 -2.16 -0.01
CA GLU A 165 -13.24 -1.26 1.07
C GLU A 165 -14.61 -0.61 0.85
N GLU A 166 -14.94 -0.20 -0.38
CA GLU A 166 -16.17 0.52 -0.70
C GLU A 166 -17.35 -0.42 -0.98
N GLU A 167 -17.13 -1.55 -1.66
CA GLU A 167 -18.20 -2.47 -2.07
C GLU A 167 -18.32 -3.67 -1.14
N LEU A 168 -17.20 -4.31 -0.78
CA LEU A 168 -17.21 -5.43 0.18
C LEU A 168 -17.14 -4.97 1.65
N HIS A 169 -16.95 -3.68 1.89
CA HIS A 169 -16.87 -3.08 3.24
C HIS A 169 -15.83 -3.73 4.16
N LEU A 170 -14.77 -4.29 3.58
CA LEU A 170 -13.69 -4.92 4.34
C LEU A 170 -12.91 -3.86 5.11
N THR A 171 -12.72 -4.08 6.41
CA THR A 171 -11.90 -3.20 7.24
C THR A 171 -10.47 -3.72 7.28
N ILE A 172 -9.64 -3.21 6.37
CA ILE A 172 -8.23 -3.57 6.28
C ILE A 172 -7.47 -2.93 7.45
N SER A 173 -6.65 -3.74 8.12
CA SER A 173 -5.95 -3.40 9.36
C SER A 173 -4.50 -3.03 9.11
N HIS A 174 -3.71 -3.99 8.64
CA HIS A 174 -2.29 -3.85 8.41
C HIS A 174 -1.81 -4.90 7.40
N SER A 175 -0.58 -4.71 6.91
CA SER A 175 0.12 -5.68 6.08
C SER A 175 1.49 -5.94 6.66
N ARG A 176 1.89 -7.22 6.73
CA ARG A 176 3.28 -7.61 6.98
C ARG A 176 3.99 -7.66 5.64
N ARG A 177 5.11 -6.95 5.52
CA ARG A 177 5.90 -6.88 4.29
C ARG A 177 7.32 -7.38 4.52
N GLU A 178 7.83 -8.09 3.53
CA GLU A 178 9.21 -8.55 3.46
C GLU A 178 9.81 -8.08 2.13
N ILE A 179 11.00 -7.51 2.18
CA ILE A 179 11.73 -7.04 1.00
C ILE A 179 12.90 -7.97 0.78
N SER A 180 13.01 -8.52 -0.42
CA SER A 180 14.11 -9.37 -0.83
C SER A 180 14.62 -8.96 -2.20
N PHE A 181 15.82 -9.43 -2.53
CA PHE A 181 16.44 -9.24 -3.84
C PHE A 181 16.72 -10.61 -4.41
N ARG A 182 16.30 -10.84 -5.66
CA ARG A 182 16.57 -12.10 -6.36
C ARG A 182 16.69 -11.88 -7.86
N PHE A 183 17.23 -12.85 -8.56
CA PHE A 183 17.17 -12.86 -10.02
C PHE A 183 15.72 -12.87 -10.50
N ALA A 184 15.48 -12.19 -11.62
CA ALA A 184 14.21 -12.19 -12.30
C ALA A 184 13.89 -13.60 -12.80
N ASN A 185 12.66 -14.05 -12.56
CA ASN A 185 12.16 -15.29 -13.14
C ASN A 185 11.75 -15.07 -14.62
N GLU A 186 11.43 -16.15 -15.33
CA GLU A 186 11.09 -16.06 -16.76
C GLU A 186 9.84 -15.23 -17.05
N GLU A 187 8.84 -15.25 -16.17
CA GLU A 187 7.62 -14.44 -16.32
C GLU A 187 7.93 -12.95 -16.19
N GLU A 188 8.78 -12.57 -15.23
CA GLU A 188 9.25 -11.18 -15.04
C GLU A 188 10.10 -10.70 -16.20
N LYS A 189 11.02 -11.52 -16.72
CA LYS A 189 11.83 -11.16 -17.90
C LYS A 189 10.98 -10.90 -19.15
N GLN A 190 9.85 -11.59 -19.28
CA GLN A 190 8.93 -11.42 -20.41
C GLN A 190 8.02 -10.19 -20.23
N LEU A 191 7.57 -9.95 -18.99
CA LEU A 191 6.54 -8.97 -18.69
C LEU A 191 7.08 -7.60 -18.26
N MET A 192 8.31 -7.51 -17.77
CA MET A 192 8.94 -6.28 -17.31
C MET A 192 10.02 -5.81 -18.28
N ASP A 193 10.17 -4.50 -18.41
CA ASP A 193 11.24 -3.88 -19.19
C ASP A 193 12.48 -3.77 -18.30
N LEU A 194 13.20 -4.88 -18.10
CA LEU A 194 14.33 -4.93 -17.17
C LEU A 194 15.60 -4.23 -17.69
N GLY A 195 15.70 -3.94 -18.99
CA GLY A 195 16.91 -3.35 -19.57
C GLY A 195 18.14 -4.21 -19.33
N ASP A 196 19.18 -3.63 -18.75
CA ASP A 196 20.44 -4.32 -18.41
C ASP A 196 20.41 -5.05 -17.05
N TYR A 197 19.29 -5.00 -16.33
CA TYR A 197 19.15 -5.64 -15.02
C TYR A 197 18.66 -7.09 -15.15
N ASP A 198 19.26 -8.00 -14.39
CA ASP A 198 18.86 -9.40 -14.26
C ASP A 198 18.25 -9.73 -12.89
N MET A 199 18.22 -8.74 -11.99
CA MET A 199 17.65 -8.82 -10.65
C MET A 199 16.41 -7.94 -10.50
N VAL A 200 15.53 -8.34 -9.58
CA VAL A 200 14.35 -7.59 -9.15
C VAL A 200 14.37 -7.39 -7.64
N VAL A 201 13.78 -6.29 -7.20
CA VAL A 201 13.42 -6.11 -5.79
C VAL A 201 12.01 -6.64 -5.60
N VAL A 202 11.82 -7.54 -4.64
CA VAL A 202 10.54 -8.22 -4.43
C VAL A 202 10.00 -7.84 -3.06
N VAL A 203 8.78 -7.30 -3.06
CA VAL A 203 8.02 -7.02 -1.85
C VAL A 203 6.94 -8.08 -1.69
N THR A 204 7.14 -8.99 -0.75
CA THR A 204 6.13 -9.99 -0.36
C THR A 204 5.27 -9.40 0.74
N SER A 205 3.95 -9.48 0.60
CA SER A 205 2.98 -8.90 1.51
C SER A 205 1.91 -9.91 1.93
N ILE A 206 1.61 -9.97 3.23
CA ILE A 206 0.39 -10.60 3.76
C ILE A 206 -0.47 -9.50 4.36
N THR A 207 -1.73 -9.38 3.94
CA THR A 207 -2.64 -8.33 4.39
C THR A 207 -3.74 -8.92 5.27
N TYR A 208 -3.98 -8.25 6.40
CA TYR A 208 -4.90 -8.68 7.44
C TYR A 208 -6.08 -7.71 7.59
N LEU A 209 -7.26 -8.29 7.83
CA LEU A 209 -8.45 -7.56 8.25
C LEU A 209 -8.38 -7.17 9.73
N SER A 210 -9.26 -6.29 10.19
CA SER A 210 -9.34 -5.85 11.59
C SER A 210 -9.69 -6.95 12.60
N ASN A 211 -10.25 -8.06 12.13
CA ASN A 211 -10.51 -9.26 12.94
C ASN A 211 -9.28 -10.19 13.03
N GLY A 212 -8.15 -9.82 12.42
CA GLY A 212 -6.92 -10.62 12.40
C GLY A 212 -6.83 -11.66 11.28
N GLN A 213 -7.87 -11.83 10.47
CA GLN A 213 -7.87 -12.78 9.37
C GLN A 213 -6.99 -12.29 8.21
N ALA A 214 -6.03 -13.12 7.77
CA ALA A 214 -5.33 -12.91 6.50
C ALA A 214 -6.31 -13.14 5.34
N PHE A 215 -6.35 -12.20 4.39
CA PHE A 215 -7.24 -12.31 3.23
C PHE A 215 -6.53 -12.11 1.88
N GLN A 216 -5.30 -11.61 1.91
CA GLN A 216 -4.46 -11.43 0.73
C GLN A 216 -3.02 -11.80 1.03
N TYR A 217 -2.40 -12.50 0.08
CA TYR A 217 -0.96 -12.73 -0.02
C TYR A 217 -0.53 -12.23 -1.40
N GLY A 218 0.62 -11.59 -1.53
CA GLY A 218 1.07 -11.17 -2.86
C GLY A 218 2.53 -10.77 -2.90
N THR A 219 3.07 -10.75 -4.10
CA THR A 219 4.44 -10.33 -4.40
C THR A 219 4.41 -9.25 -5.46
N ILE A 220 5.10 -8.14 -5.22
CA ILE A 220 5.35 -7.13 -6.24
C ILE A 220 6.85 -7.11 -6.53
N SER A 221 7.19 -7.36 -7.78
CA SER A 221 8.54 -7.27 -8.31
C SER A 221 8.73 -5.91 -8.97
N TYR A 222 9.83 -5.25 -8.64
CA TYR A 222 10.20 -3.92 -9.12
C TYR A 222 11.53 -3.97 -9.86
N ARG A 223 11.65 -3.14 -10.90
CA ARG A 223 12.95 -2.86 -11.50
C ARG A 223 13.83 -2.09 -10.49
N PRO A 224 15.07 -2.52 -10.21
CA PRO A 224 15.86 -1.98 -9.09
C PRO A 224 16.16 -0.49 -9.14
N ASP A 225 16.29 0.11 -10.33
CA ASP A 225 16.60 1.53 -10.53
C ASP A 225 15.39 2.46 -10.32
N LYS A 226 14.19 1.90 -10.25
CA LYS A 226 12.92 2.65 -10.25
C LYS A 226 12.16 2.57 -8.93
N VAL A 227 12.73 1.93 -7.91
CA VAL A 227 12.10 1.82 -6.58
C VAL A 227 13.07 2.21 -5.47
N SER A 228 12.61 3.01 -4.51
CA SER A 228 13.22 3.13 -3.19
C SER A 228 12.19 2.87 -2.10
N PHE A 229 12.65 2.27 -1.00
CA PHE A 229 11.84 2.02 0.18
C PHE A 229 12.34 2.88 1.33
N VAL A 230 11.42 3.62 1.94
CA VAL A 230 11.72 4.47 3.10
C VAL A 230 10.97 3.94 4.32
N SER A 231 11.68 3.85 5.43
CA SER A 231 11.15 3.48 6.74
C SER A 231 11.74 4.39 7.81
N MET A 232 10.94 4.75 8.80
CA MET A 232 11.39 5.55 9.94
C MET A 232 11.62 4.65 11.14
N ALA A 233 12.87 4.58 11.59
CA ALA A 233 13.24 3.92 12.83
C ALA A 233 13.28 4.93 13.98
N LYS A 234 12.68 4.58 15.12
CA LYS A 234 12.83 5.32 16.38
C LYS A 234 13.74 4.53 17.33
N ARG A 235 14.51 5.25 18.14
CA ARG A 235 15.29 4.69 19.24
C ARG A 235 14.43 4.62 20.50
#